data_AF-A0A8X8VUK6-F1
#
_entry.id   AF-A0A8X8VUK6-F1
#
_cell.length_a   1.000
_cell.length_b   1.000
_cell.length_c   1.000
_cell.angle_alpha   90.00
_cell.angle_beta   90.00
_cell.angle_gamma   90.00
#
_symmetry.space_group_name_H-M   'P 1'
#
loop_
_entity.id
_entity.type
_entity.pdbx_description
1 polymer ?
#
loop_
_entity_poly.entity_id
_entity_poly.type
_entity_poly.pdbx_seq_one_letter_code
_entity_poly.pdbx_strand_id
1 'polypeptide(L)'
;MPEIQLGAHTFRTHGAQVARFHMHDWLILFLLVAIDIILNVIEPFHRFVGQDMMTDLKYPLKDNTIPFWAVPIVGIILPLTIILVFYFIRRDVYDLHHALLGLLFSVLITAVLTDAIKDAVGRPRPDFYWRCFPDGKPFLHTVAQALVSELNTGCAHIGSFAGLGFLAWYLSGKIRVFDRRGHVAKLCLVFFPLLMAALVGVSRVDDYWHHWQDVFAGGLLGWAPHAYLNMVAESQSENRASTNHGSHLTVRESEFETVQV
;
A
#
# COMPACT_ATOMS: atom_id res chain seq x y z
N MET A 1 35.60 11.72 19.63
CA MET A 1 34.15 12.07 19.59
C MET A 1 33.96 13.19 18.57
N PRO A 2 32.88 13.21 17.76
CA PRO A 2 31.52 13.39 18.26
C PRO A 2 30.66 12.15 17.99
N GLU A 3 30.12 11.55 19.04
CA GLU A 3 28.69 11.68 19.39
C GLU A 3 27.78 11.47 18.18
N ILE A 4 27.23 10.25 18.06
CA ILE A 4 25.97 10.01 17.35
C ILE A 4 24.91 10.74 18.18
N GLN A 5 24.78 12.05 17.94
CA GLN A 5 23.68 12.81 18.50
C GLN A 5 22.41 12.11 18.03
N LEU A 6 21.56 11.69 18.97
CA LEU A 6 20.11 11.67 18.76
C LEU A 6 19.66 13.13 18.52
N GLY A 7 20.17 13.76 17.48
CA GLY A 7 19.79 15.08 17.05
C GLY A 7 18.42 14.93 16.39
N ALA A 8 17.47 15.79 16.77
CA ALA A 8 16.25 15.95 16.01
C ALA A 8 16.64 16.43 14.59
N HIS A 9 16.84 15.49 13.67
CA HIS A 9 17.16 15.77 12.28
C HIS A 9 15.90 16.38 11.68
N THR A 10 15.93 17.69 11.42
CA THR A 10 14.81 18.47 10.90
C THR A 10 14.92 18.62 9.39
N PHE A 11 13.77 18.76 8.72
CA PHE A 11 13.69 18.80 7.25
C PHE A 11 14.62 19.87 6.62
N ARG A 12 14.83 20.98 7.34
CA ARG A 12 15.64 22.12 6.93
C ARG A 12 17.14 21.82 6.77
N THR A 13 17.68 20.82 7.44
CA THR A 13 19.14 20.59 7.45
C THR A 13 19.58 19.36 6.66
N HIS A 14 18.76 18.30 6.61
CA HIS A 14 19.19 17.01 6.02
C HIS A 14 18.26 16.46 4.92
N GLY A 15 17.09 17.06 4.66
CA GLY A 15 16.09 16.49 3.75
C GLY A 15 16.59 16.25 2.32
N ALA A 16 17.33 17.22 1.75
CA ALA A 16 17.88 17.10 0.40
C ALA A 16 18.99 16.05 0.27
N GLN A 17 19.74 15.81 1.36
CA GLN A 17 20.81 14.81 1.39
C GLN A 17 20.23 13.40 1.45
N VAL A 18 19.16 13.20 2.23
CA VAL A 18 18.42 11.92 2.32
C VAL A 18 17.79 11.55 0.97
N ALA A 19 17.11 12.49 0.32
CA ALA A 19 16.47 12.24 -0.98
C ALA A 19 17.49 11.87 -2.08
N ARG A 20 18.69 12.47 -2.08
CA ARG A 20 19.75 12.13 -3.03
C ARG A 20 20.32 10.73 -2.80
N PHE A 21 20.47 10.30 -1.54
CA PHE A 21 20.99 8.98 -1.23
C PHE A 21 20.02 7.86 -1.61
N HIS A 22 18.71 8.13 -1.59
CA HIS A 22 17.65 7.18 -1.99
C HIS A 22 17.07 7.47 -3.39
N MET A 23 17.87 8.06 -4.28
CA MET A 23 17.42 8.39 -5.64
C MET A 23 16.90 7.17 -6.41
N HIS A 24 17.49 5.98 -6.20
CA HIS A 24 17.04 4.73 -6.84
C HIS A 24 15.62 4.34 -6.40
N ASP A 25 15.29 4.50 -5.12
CA ASP A 25 13.95 4.19 -4.61
C ASP A 25 12.90 5.11 -5.24
N TRP A 26 13.21 6.40 -5.38
CA TRP A 26 12.33 7.35 -6.08
C TRP A 26 12.17 7.02 -7.56
N LEU A 27 13.25 6.61 -8.24
CA LEU A 27 13.17 6.17 -9.64
C LEU A 27 12.25 4.95 -9.79
N ILE A 28 12.30 4.00 -8.86
CA ILE A 28 11.39 2.84 -8.85
C ILE A 28 9.95 3.30 -8.65
N LEU A 29 9.68 4.24 -7.73
CA LEU A 29 8.32 4.78 -7.55
C LEU A 29 7.79 5.47 -8.80
N PHE A 30 8.61 6.29 -9.47
CA PHE A 30 8.21 6.93 -10.72
C PHE A 30 7.97 5.90 -11.84
N LEU A 31 8.79 4.85 -11.90
CA LEU A 31 8.58 3.74 -12.83
C LEU A 31 7.25 3.01 -12.56
N LEU A 32 6.92 2.74 -11.30
CA LEU A 32 5.66 2.12 -10.93
C LEU A 32 4.46 2.99 -11.33
N VAL A 33 4.53 4.31 -11.11
CA VAL A 33 3.50 5.25 -11.57
C VAL A 33 3.36 5.22 -13.10
N ALA A 34 4.48 5.20 -13.83
CA ALA A 34 4.45 5.13 -15.29
C ALA A 34 3.80 3.83 -15.78
N ILE A 35 4.12 2.68 -15.16
CA ILE A 35 3.52 1.39 -15.48
C ILE A 35 2.02 1.41 -15.17
N ASP A 36 1.61 1.93 -14.02
CA ASP A 36 0.20 2.03 -13.62
C ASP A 36 -0.62 2.86 -14.60
N ILE A 37 -0.09 4.00 -15.05
CA ILE A 37 -0.71 4.84 -16.08
C ILE A 37 -0.83 4.07 -17.41
N ILE A 38 0.21 3.35 -17.81
CA ILE A 38 0.19 2.55 -19.05
C ILE A 38 -0.88 1.46 -18.96
N LEU A 39 -0.96 0.73 -17.85
CA LEU A 39 -1.98 -0.30 -17.63
C LEU A 39 -3.39 0.28 -17.72
N ASN A 40 -3.64 1.43 -17.09
CA ASN A 40 -4.96 2.09 -17.14
C ASN A 40 -5.35 2.62 -18.54
N VAL A 41 -4.42 2.66 -19.50
CA VAL A 41 -4.68 3.03 -20.90
C VAL A 41 -4.87 1.79 -21.80
N ILE A 42 -4.39 0.63 -21.38
CA ILE A 42 -4.52 -0.62 -22.15
C ILE A 42 -5.97 -1.10 -22.09
N GLU A 43 -6.51 -1.51 -23.24
CA GLU A 43 -7.83 -2.14 -23.26
C GLU A 43 -7.76 -3.54 -22.64
N PRO A 44 -8.63 -3.87 -21.67
CA PRO A 44 -8.58 -5.15 -20.96
C PRO A 44 -9.00 -6.30 -21.88
N PHE A 45 -8.49 -7.51 -21.60
CA PHE A 45 -8.88 -8.72 -22.32
C PHE A 45 -10.40 -8.93 -22.28
N HIS A 46 -11.02 -9.15 -23.45
CA HIS A 46 -12.45 -9.41 -23.53
C HIS A 46 -12.74 -10.90 -23.35
N ARG A 47 -13.13 -11.27 -22.13
CA ARG A 47 -13.58 -12.62 -21.83
C ARG A 47 -14.96 -12.87 -22.45
N PHE A 48 -15.10 -13.99 -23.16
CA PHE A 48 -16.38 -14.44 -23.68
C PHE A 48 -17.36 -14.76 -22.53
N VAL A 49 -18.59 -14.24 -22.63
CA VAL A 49 -19.67 -14.46 -21.66
C VAL A 49 -20.79 -15.27 -22.33
N GLY A 50 -20.95 -16.51 -21.90
CA GLY A 50 -22.02 -17.40 -22.33
C GLY A 50 -23.37 -17.05 -21.68
N GLN A 51 -24.48 -17.54 -22.27
CA GLN A 51 -25.83 -17.35 -21.72
C GLN A 51 -26.02 -18.04 -20.36
N ASP A 52 -25.36 -19.18 -20.17
CA ASP A 52 -25.30 -19.97 -18.95
C ASP A 52 -24.59 -19.23 -17.81
N MET A 53 -23.58 -18.42 -18.12
CA MET A 53 -22.86 -17.58 -17.14
C MET A 53 -23.62 -16.30 -16.77
N MET A 54 -24.69 -15.97 -17.49
CA MET A 54 -25.40 -14.70 -17.35
C MET A 54 -26.18 -14.58 -16.04
N THR A 55 -26.50 -15.71 -15.38
CA THR A 55 -27.20 -15.71 -14.09
C THR A 55 -26.39 -15.03 -12.99
N ASP A 56 -25.06 -15.22 -13.00
CA ASP A 56 -24.14 -14.68 -11.98
C ASP A 56 -23.72 -13.23 -12.27
N LEU A 57 -24.13 -12.68 -13.42
CA LEU A 57 -23.79 -11.33 -13.89
C LEU A 57 -25.02 -10.40 -13.94
N LYS A 58 -26.15 -10.83 -13.36
CA LYS A 58 -27.44 -10.11 -13.38
C LYS A 58 -27.81 -9.50 -12.02
N TYR A 59 -26.83 -9.28 -11.14
CA TYR A 59 -27.06 -8.61 -9.86
C TYR A 59 -27.54 -7.17 -10.06
N PRO A 60 -28.42 -6.64 -9.19
CA PRO A 60 -28.97 -5.30 -9.36
C PRO A 60 -27.87 -4.24 -9.28
N LEU A 61 -27.94 -3.24 -10.16
CA LEU A 61 -27.05 -2.08 -10.14
C LEU A 61 -27.35 -1.23 -8.90
N LYS A 62 -26.46 -1.26 -7.91
CA LYS A 62 -26.54 -0.46 -6.68
C LYS A 62 -25.49 0.64 -6.67
N ASP A 63 -25.80 1.72 -5.97
CA ASP A 63 -24.83 2.76 -5.64
C ASP A 63 -23.78 2.23 -4.66
N ASN A 64 -22.62 2.89 -4.63
CA ASN A 64 -21.55 2.54 -3.70
C ASN A 64 -21.86 3.05 -2.29
N THR A 65 -21.90 2.16 -1.30
CA THR A 65 -21.95 2.48 0.13
C THR A 65 -20.75 3.34 0.54
N ILE A 66 -19.55 2.99 0.05
CA ILE A 66 -18.33 3.80 0.22
C ILE A 66 -17.98 4.43 -1.13
N PRO A 67 -18.05 5.76 -1.28
CA PRO A 67 -17.81 6.39 -2.56
C PRO A 67 -16.34 6.23 -2.98
N PHE A 68 -16.08 6.24 -4.29
CA PHE A 68 -14.74 6.00 -4.84
C PHE A 68 -13.67 6.96 -4.27
N TRP A 69 -14.05 8.22 -4.00
CA TRP A 69 -13.17 9.25 -3.45
C TRP A 69 -12.81 9.03 -1.97
N ALA A 70 -13.63 8.28 -1.21
CA ALA A 70 -13.34 7.99 0.19
C ALA A 70 -12.21 6.97 0.33
N VAL A 71 -11.99 6.13 -0.68
CA VAL A 71 -10.97 5.08 -0.61
C VAL A 71 -9.54 5.62 -0.57
N PRO A 72 -9.09 6.55 -1.43
CA PRO A 72 -7.76 7.15 -1.30
C PRO A 72 -7.61 7.97 -0.01
N ILE A 73 -8.69 8.53 0.55
CA ILE A 73 -8.63 9.21 1.85
C ILE A 73 -8.30 8.21 2.97
N VAL A 74 -9.01 7.09 3.01
CA VAL A 74 -8.80 6.06 4.04
C VAL A 74 -7.49 5.29 3.82
N GLY A 75 -7.12 5.01 2.57
CA GLY A 75 -5.92 4.25 2.22
C GLY A 75 -4.62 5.05 2.22
N ILE A 76 -4.64 6.36 1.93
CA ILE A 76 -3.40 7.14 1.77
C ILE A 76 -3.35 8.27 2.80
N ILE A 77 -4.40 9.09 2.86
CA ILE A 77 -4.40 10.28 3.72
C ILE A 77 -4.38 9.90 5.20
N LEU A 78 -5.20 8.93 5.61
CA LEU A 78 -5.22 8.48 7.01
C LEU A 78 -3.85 7.93 7.46
N PRO A 79 -3.20 6.98 6.76
CA PRO A 79 -1.85 6.55 7.11
C PRO A 79 -0.83 7.69 7.13
N LEU A 80 -0.88 8.59 6.14
CA LEU A 80 0.02 9.74 6.08
C LEU A 80 -0.15 10.66 7.29
N THR A 81 -1.38 10.95 7.71
CA THR A 81 -1.63 11.78 8.90
C THR A 81 -1.06 11.14 10.16
N ILE A 82 -1.18 9.82 10.34
CA ILE A 82 -0.62 9.12 11.50
C ILE A 82 0.91 9.15 11.48
N ILE A 83 1.53 8.91 10.32
CA ILE A 83 2.98 9.01 10.14
C ILE A 83 3.47 10.43 10.49
N LEU A 84 2.76 11.46 10.03
CA LEU A 84 3.07 12.86 10.34
C LEU A 84 2.96 13.16 11.84
N VAL A 85 1.94 12.63 12.53
CA VAL A 85 1.81 12.75 14.00
C VAL A 85 3.04 12.15 14.70
N PHE A 86 3.48 10.97 14.29
CA PHE A 86 4.72 10.36 14.82
C PHE A 86 5.96 11.22 14.55
N TYR A 87 6.05 11.80 13.35
CA TYR A 87 7.12 12.73 13.01
C TYR A 87 7.11 13.97 13.93
N PHE A 88 5.96 14.59 14.19
CA PHE A 88 5.91 15.77 15.07
C PHE A 88 6.32 15.45 16.52
N ILE A 89 6.03 14.22 16.99
CA ILE A 89 6.41 13.75 18.33
C ILE A 89 7.90 13.42 18.41
N ARG A 90 8.44 12.67 17.44
CA ARG A 90 9.81 12.13 17.46
C ARG A 90 10.85 13.05 16.81
N ARG A 91 10.42 13.94 15.91
CA ARG A 91 11.24 14.83 15.08
C ARG A 91 12.39 14.14 14.35
N ASP A 92 12.09 12.98 13.78
CA ASP A 92 13.01 12.16 13.00
C ASP A 92 12.61 12.14 11.51
N VAL A 93 13.39 12.84 10.67
CA VAL A 93 13.14 12.92 9.22
C VAL A 93 13.44 11.60 8.50
N TYR A 94 14.37 10.79 8.98
CA TYR A 94 14.70 9.52 8.34
C TYR A 94 13.53 8.55 8.46
N ASP A 95 12.93 8.51 9.65
CA ASP A 95 11.72 7.73 9.90
C ASP A 95 10.55 8.16 9.01
N LEU A 96 10.31 9.47 8.92
CA LEU A 96 9.28 10.04 8.04
C LEU A 96 9.52 9.66 6.58
N HIS A 97 10.77 9.76 6.11
CA HIS A 97 11.14 9.47 4.74
C HIS A 97 10.92 8.01 4.37
N HIS A 98 11.42 7.07 5.19
CA HIS A 98 11.22 5.64 4.97
C HIS A 98 9.75 5.24 5.10
N ALA A 99 9.01 5.83 6.05
CA ALA A 99 7.58 5.57 6.19
C ALA A 99 6.79 6.07 4.96
N LEU A 100 7.16 7.22 4.40
CA LEU A 100 6.54 7.76 3.19
C LEU A 100 6.88 6.91 1.95
N LEU A 101 8.15 6.54 1.76
CA LEU A 101 8.58 5.66 0.68
C LEU A 101 7.85 4.31 0.75
N GLY A 102 7.75 3.72 1.94
CA GLY A 102 7.05 2.46 2.13
C GLY A 102 5.55 2.54 1.88
N LEU A 103 4.89 3.63 2.30
CA LEU A 103 3.47 3.85 2.02
C LEU A 103 3.21 3.99 0.51
N LEU A 104 4.02 4.80 -0.17
CA LEU A 104 3.89 5.00 -1.62
C LEU A 104 4.19 3.72 -2.39
N PHE A 105 5.27 3.02 -2.04
CA PHE A 105 5.63 1.74 -2.65
C PHE A 105 4.50 0.72 -2.47
N SER A 106 3.99 0.57 -1.25
CA SER A 106 2.87 -0.32 -0.92
C SER A 106 1.66 -0.11 -1.81
N VAL A 107 1.22 1.14 -1.95
CA VAL A 107 0.04 1.50 -2.73
C VAL A 107 0.29 1.28 -4.22
N LEU A 108 1.44 1.74 -4.74
CA LEU A 108 1.76 1.67 -6.16
C LEU A 108 2.03 0.25 -6.65
N ILE A 109 2.79 -0.56 -5.91
CA ILE A 109 3.03 -1.95 -6.30
C ILE A 109 1.72 -2.74 -6.32
N THR A 110 0.84 -2.48 -5.36
CA THR A 110 -0.46 -3.11 -5.29
C THR A 110 -1.34 -2.67 -6.46
N ALA A 111 -1.36 -1.37 -6.79
CA ALA A 111 -2.09 -0.84 -7.94
C ALA A 111 -1.66 -1.52 -9.25
N VAL A 112 -0.35 -1.51 -9.53
CA VAL A 112 0.24 -2.15 -10.72
C VAL A 112 -0.13 -3.64 -10.81
N LEU A 113 0.04 -4.40 -9.73
CA LEU A 113 -0.30 -5.83 -9.73
C LEU A 113 -1.78 -6.06 -10.00
N THR A 114 -2.65 -5.24 -9.40
CA THR A 114 -4.09 -5.41 -9.53
C THR A 114 -4.60 -5.05 -10.92
N ASP A 115 -4.07 -3.98 -11.51
CA ASP A 115 -4.47 -3.55 -12.85
C ASP A 115 -3.92 -4.51 -13.90
N ALA A 116 -2.68 -4.98 -13.75
CA ALA A 116 -2.14 -6.04 -14.61
C ALA A 116 -2.99 -7.33 -14.57
N ILE A 117 -3.46 -7.75 -13.39
CA ILE A 117 -4.33 -8.93 -13.26
C ILE A 117 -5.70 -8.68 -13.89
N LYS A 118 -6.27 -7.49 -13.71
CA LYS A 118 -7.56 -7.14 -14.33
C LYS A 118 -7.49 -7.17 -15.84
N ASP A 119 -6.45 -6.56 -16.41
CA ASP A 119 -6.27 -6.50 -17.86
C ASP A 119 -6.03 -7.90 -18.44
N ALA A 120 -5.31 -8.76 -17.72
CA ALA A 120 -5.03 -10.13 -18.14
C ALA A 120 -6.25 -11.06 -18.05
N VAL A 121 -7.05 -10.94 -16.98
CA VAL A 121 -8.17 -11.86 -16.72
C VAL A 121 -9.46 -11.41 -17.39
N GLY A 122 -9.73 -10.09 -17.44
CA GLY A 122 -10.90 -9.54 -18.12
C GLY A 122 -12.24 -10.01 -17.52
N ARG A 123 -12.30 -10.25 -16.21
CA ARG A 123 -13.51 -10.77 -15.56
C ARG A 123 -14.59 -9.67 -15.47
N PRO A 124 -15.79 -9.88 -16.04
CA PRO A 124 -16.89 -8.90 -15.94
C PRO A 124 -17.39 -8.77 -14.49
N ARG A 125 -17.92 -7.60 -14.13
CA ARG A 125 -18.52 -7.38 -12.80
C ARG A 125 -19.84 -8.14 -12.58
N PRO A 126 -20.23 -8.41 -11.32
CA PRO A 126 -21.52 -9.03 -11.02
C PRO A 126 -22.76 -8.27 -11.51
N ASP A 127 -22.64 -6.94 -11.69
CA ASP A 127 -23.68 -6.04 -12.21
C ASP A 127 -23.58 -5.76 -13.71
N PHE A 128 -22.72 -6.50 -14.44
CA PHE A 128 -22.41 -6.30 -15.86
C PHE A 128 -23.67 -6.26 -16.75
N TYR A 129 -24.65 -7.14 -16.53
CA TYR A 129 -25.85 -7.21 -17.36
C TYR A 129 -26.64 -5.90 -17.39
N TRP A 130 -26.87 -5.28 -16.23
CA TRP A 130 -27.69 -4.06 -16.13
C TRP A 130 -26.97 -2.81 -16.62
N ARG A 131 -25.62 -2.84 -16.66
CA ARG A 131 -24.81 -1.81 -17.32
C ARG A 131 -24.91 -1.90 -18.84
N CYS A 132 -24.93 -3.12 -19.39
CA CYS A 132 -25.06 -3.39 -20.82
C CYS A 132 -26.48 -3.23 -21.37
N PHE A 133 -27.48 -3.64 -20.58
CA PHE A 133 -28.86 -3.79 -21.00
C PHE A 133 -29.81 -3.17 -19.97
N PRO A 134 -29.85 -1.83 -19.84
CA PRO A 134 -30.77 -1.16 -18.92
C PRO A 134 -32.24 -1.47 -19.24
N ASP A 135 -32.57 -1.69 -20.52
CA ASP A 135 -33.92 -2.04 -20.98
C ASP A 135 -34.25 -3.55 -20.85
N GLY A 136 -33.33 -4.37 -20.33
CA GLY A 136 -33.50 -5.82 -20.17
C GLY A 136 -33.60 -6.61 -21.48
N LYS A 137 -33.31 -5.97 -22.63
CA LYS A 137 -33.35 -6.60 -23.96
C LYS A 137 -31.92 -6.83 -24.48
N PRO A 138 -31.51 -8.08 -24.74
CA PRO A 138 -30.18 -8.39 -25.24
C PRO A 138 -30.08 -8.07 -26.74
N PHE A 139 -29.93 -6.80 -27.12
CA PHE A 139 -29.62 -6.43 -28.49
C PHE A 139 -28.10 -6.43 -28.71
N LEU A 140 -27.66 -7.11 -29.79
CA LEU A 140 -26.25 -7.40 -30.09
C LEU A 140 -25.35 -6.16 -30.32
N HIS A 141 -25.91 -4.96 -30.41
CA HIS A 141 -25.20 -3.75 -30.83
C HIS A 141 -24.73 -2.80 -29.70
N THR A 142 -25.07 -3.09 -28.44
CA THR A 142 -24.74 -2.21 -27.28
C THR A 142 -23.56 -2.68 -26.42
N VAL A 143 -22.98 -3.86 -26.71
CA VAL A 143 -21.88 -4.45 -25.93
C VAL A 143 -20.64 -3.53 -25.88
N ALA A 144 -20.39 -2.75 -26.93
CA ALA A 144 -19.26 -1.82 -27.00
C ALA A 144 -19.37 -0.65 -26.01
N GLN A 145 -20.57 -0.20 -25.64
CA GLN A 145 -20.75 0.93 -24.71
C GLN A 145 -20.53 0.54 -23.24
N ALA A 146 -20.86 -0.69 -22.87
CA ALA A 146 -20.66 -1.17 -21.51
C ALA A 146 -19.18 -1.39 -21.17
N LEU A 147 -18.41 -1.80 -22.17
CA LEU A 147 -16.97 -1.97 -22.10
C LEU A 147 -16.25 -0.66 -21.72
N VAL A 148 -16.71 0.46 -22.28
CA VAL A 148 -16.18 1.81 -22.00
C VAL A 148 -16.56 2.28 -20.59
N SER A 149 -17.69 1.83 -20.04
CA SER A 149 -18.08 2.15 -18.66
C SER A 149 -17.28 1.36 -17.62
N GLU A 150 -16.82 0.16 -17.94
CA GLU A 150 -15.95 -0.65 -17.07
C GLU A 150 -14.53 -0.07 -17.00
N LEU A 151 -14.02 0.47 -18.13
CA LEU A 151 -12.71 1.12 -18.25
C LEU A 151 -12.58 2.39 -17.38
N ASN A 152 -13.66 3.15 -17.17
CA ASN A 152 -13.62 4.44 -16.46
C ASN A 152 -13.72 4.35 -14.93
N THR A 153 -13.82 3.16 -14.34
CA THR A 153 -13.83 3.01 -12.87
C THR A 153 -12.56 2.31 -12.42
N GLY A 154 -11.47 3.07 -12.44
CA GLY A 154 -10.13 2.67 -12.01
C GLY A 154 -10.08 2.13 -10.56
N CYS A 155 -8.96 1.48 -10.26
CA CYS A 155 -8.68 0.62 -9.10
C CYS A 155 -8.62 1.30 -7.71
N ALA A 156 -9.48 2.29 -7.46
CA ALA A 156 -9.46 3.03 -6.21
C ALA A 156 -9.67 2.14 -4.96
N HIS A 157 -10.26 0.95 -5.09
CA HIS A 157 -10.70 0.08 -3.98
C HIS A 157 -9.57 -0.66 -3.25
N ILE A 158 -8.50 -1.07 -3.96
CA ILE A 158 -7.46 -1.93 -3.37
C ILE A 158 -6.39 -1.11 -2.63
N GLY A 159 -6.32 0.20 -2.88
CA GLY A 159 -5.47 1.13 -2.13
C GLY A 159 -5.75 1.16 -0.63
N SER A 160 -6.97 0.80 -0.17
CA SER A 160 -7.27 0.67 1.27
C SER A 160 -6.54 -0.50 1.93
N PHE A 161 -6.45 -1.67 1.27
CA PHE A 161 -5.74 -2.82 1.82
C PHE A 161 -4.23 -2.59 1.87
N ALA A 162 -3.65 -2.03 0.81
CA ALA A 162 -2.24 -1.69 0.77
C ALA A 162 -1.86 -0.62 1.80
N GLY A 163 -2.65 0.46 1.85
CA GLY A 163 -2.39 1.59 2.72
C GLY A 163 -2.61 1.32 4.21
N LEU A 164 -3.77 0.75 4.57
CA LEU A 164 -4.06 0.38 5.95
C LEU A 164 -3.26 -0.85 6.41
N GLY A 165 -2.94 -1.77 5.49
CA GLY A 165 -2.02 -2.87 5.75
C GLY A 165 -0.62 -2.35 6.09
N PHE A 166 -0.08 -1.43 5.29
CA PHE A 166 1.18 -0.75 5.60
C PHE A 166 1.12 -0.05 6.96
N LEU A 167 0.03 0.69 7.25
CA LEU A 167 -0.16 1.35 8.53
C LEU A 167 -0.15 0.37 9.71
N ALA A 168 -0.82 -0.78 9.59
CA ALA A 168 -0.83 -1.81 10.62
C ALA A 168 0.59 -2.31 10.93
N TRP A 169 1.39 -2.58 9.90
CA TRP A 169 2.78 -2.99 10.06
C TRP A 169 3.68 -1.88 10.63
N TYR A 170 3.51 -0.65 10.15
CA TYR A 170 4.22 0.53 10.68
C TYR A 170 3.95 0.70 12.18
N LEU A 171 2.68 0.65 12.59
CA LEU A 171 2.30 0.72 14.00
C LEU A 171 2.88 -0.44 14.81
N SER A 172 2.86 -1.66 14.26
CA SER A 172 3.42 -2.86 14.90
C SER A 172 4.89 -2.68 15.30
N GLY A 173 5.70 -2.13 14.40
CA GLY A 173 7.10 -1.80 14.66
C GLY A 173 7.26 -0.68 15.70
N LYS A 174 6.43 0.37 15.65
CA LYS A 174 6.54 1.53 16.55
C LYS A 174 6.13 1.23 17.99
N ILE A 175 5.06 0.46 18.19
CA ILE A 175 4.56 0.13 19.54
C ILE A 175 5.18 -1.15 20.12
N ARG A 176 6.03 -1.83 19.33
CA ARG A 176 6.67 -3.12 19.65
C ARG A 176 5.62 -4.10 20.16
N VAL A 177 4.71 -4.51 19.27
CA VAL A 177 3.61 -5.43 19.61
C VAL A 177 4.14 -6.73 20.20
N PHE A 178 5.20 -7.27 19.60
CA PHE A 178 5.83 -8.53 20.01
C PHE A 178 6.84 -8.37 21.17
N ASP A 179 6.73 -7.30 21.95
CA ASP A 179 7.44 -7.21 23.22
C ASP A 179 6.86 -8.25 24.18
N ARG A 180 7.71 -8.99 24.92
CA ARG A 180 7.32 -10.09 25.83
C ARG A 180 6.46 -9.63 27.03
N ARG A 181 5.98 -8.38 27.03
CA ARG A 181 5.17 -7.74 28.06
C ARG A 181 3.66 -7.92 27.86
N GLY A 182 3.19 -8.52 26.76
CA GLY A 182 1.82 -9.05 26.62
C GLY A 182 0.65 -8.07 26.84
N HIS A 183 0.65 -6.88 26.22
CA HIS A 183 -0.47 -5.94 26.34
C HIS A 183 -1.43 -6.06 25.15
N VAL A 184 -2.65 -6.58 25.38
CA VAL A 184 -3.68 -6.80 24.33
C VAL A 184 -4.07 -5.52 23.60
N ALA A 185 -4.07 -4.36 24.28
CA ALA A 185 -4.39 -3.08 23.66
C ALA A 185 -3.49 -2.74 22.45
N LYS A 186 -2.22 -3.16 22.47
CA LYS A 186 -1.31 -2.98 21.33
C LYS A 186 -1.77 -3.76 20.10
N LEU A 187 -2.32 -4.95 20.33
CA LEU A 187 -2.80 -5.83 19.28
C LEU A 187 -4.08 -5.25 18.64
N CYS A 188 -4.98 -4.70 19.46
CA CYS A 188 -6.17 -4.00 18.96
C CYS A 188 -5.81 -2.80 18.06
N LEU A 189 -4.79 -2.02 18.42
CA LEU A 189 -4.34 -0.88 17.61
C LEU A 189 -3.77 -1.30 16.25
N VAL A 190 -3.15 -2.48 16.14
CA VAL A 190 -2.63 -2.99 14.86
C VAL A 190 -3.71 -3.66 14.02
N PHE A 191 -4.66 -4.37 14.64
CA PHE A 191 -5.76 -4.98 13.90
C PHE A 191 -6.82 -3.98 13.46
N PHE A 192 -6.94 -2.82 14.11
CA PHE A 192 -7.97 -1.84 13.76
C PHE A 192 -7.86 -1.34 12.30
N PRO A 193 -6.68 -0.93 11.77
CA PRO A 193 -6.53 -0.62 10.35
C PRO A 193 -6.89 -1.80 9.43
N LEU A 194 -6.54 -3.03 9.80
CA LEU A 194 -6.86 -4.22 9.01
C LEU A 194 -8.36 -4.50 8.97
N LEU A 195 -9.06 -4.32 10.09
CA LEU A 195 -10.51 -4.43 10.18
C LEU A 195 -11.19 -3.36 9.30
N MET A 196 -10.71 -2.11 9.35
CA MET A 196 -11.21 -1.04 8.48
C MET A 196 -11.04 -1.38 7.00
N ALA A 197 -9.88 -1.92 6.59
CA ALA A 197 -9.66 -2.36 5.22
C ALA A 197 -10.63 -3.49 4.82
N ALA A 198 -10.82 -4.47 5.70
CA ALA A 198 -11.75 -5.56 5.46
C ALA A 198 -13.20 -5.07 5.29
N LEU A 199 -13.66 -4.13 6.13
CA LEU A 199 -15.01 -3.55 6.02
C LEU A 199 -15.19 -2.76 4.72
N VAL A 200 -14.16 -2.04 4.25
CA VAL A 200 -14.18 -1.38 2.94
C VAL A 200 -14.27 -2.40 1.80
N GLY A 201 -13.59 -3.54 1.94
CA GLY A 201 -13.67 -4.64 0.97
C GLY A 201 -15.06 -5.30 0.95
N VAL A 202 -15.61 -5.61 2.13
CA VAL A 202 -16.94 -6.20 2.27
C VAL A 202 -18.01 -5.32 1.64
N SER A 203 -17.94 -4.00 1.83
CA SER A 203 -18.93 -3.10 1.21
C SER A 203 -18.98 -3.23 -0.32
N ARG A 204 -17.86 -3.55 -0.98
CA ARG A 204 -17.84 -3.76 -2.45
C ARG A 204 -18.51 -5.04 -2.90
N VAL A 205 -18.48 -6.06 -2.04
CA VAL A 205 -19.18 -7.32 -2.29
C VAL A 205 -20.68 -7.11 -2.09
N ASP A 206 -21.07 -6.42 -1.02
CA ASP A 206 -22.47 -6.13 -0.68
C ASP A 206 -23.17 -5.24 -1.72
N ASP A 207 -22.41 -4.32 -2.33
CA ASP A 207 -22.87 -3.43 -3.39
C ASP A 207 -22.82 -4.09 -4.80
N TYR A 208 -22.32 -5.32 -4.93
CA TYR A 208 -22.12 -6.05 -6.20
C TYR A 208 -21.10 -5.45 -7.17
N TRP A 209 -20.16 -4.65 -6.67
CA TRP A 209 -19.10 -4.05 -7.48
C TRP A 209 -17.92 -5.01 -7.70
N HIS A 210 -17.69 -5.94 -6.77
CA HIS A 210 -16.61 -6.93 -6.83
C HIS A 210 -17.08 -8.31 -6.40
N HIS A 211 -16.42 -9.34 -6.94
CA HIS A 211 -16.58 -10.66 -6.39
C HIS A 211 -15.77 -10.79 -5.10
N TRP A 212 -16.22 -11.64 -4.18
CA TRP A 212 -15.52 -11.89 -2.93
C TRP A 212 -14.07 -12.41 -3.14
N GLN A 213 -13.81 -13.15 -4.24
CA GLN A 213 -12.46 -13.63 -4.55
C GLN A 213 -11.51 -12.46 -4.83
N ASP A 214 -11.99 -11.43 -5.51
CA ASP A 214 -11.19 -10.26 -5.88
C ASP A 214 -10.79 -9.48 -4.62
N VAL A 215 -11.72 -9.37 -3.66
CA VAL A 215 -11.47 -8.73 -2.35
C VAL A 215 -10.50 -9.55 -1.49
N PHE A 216 -10.66 -10.87 -1.46
CA PHE A 216 -9.77 -11.76 -0.70
C PHE A 216 -8.34 -11.75 -1.28
N ALA A 217 -8.20 -11.84 -2.61
CA ALA A 217 -6.92 -11.74 -3.29
C ALA A 217 -6.27 -10.36 -3.07
N GLY A 218 -7.06 -9.28 -3.15
CA GLY A 218 -6.59 -7.93 -2.82
C GLY A 218 -6.08 -7.80 -1.37
N GLY A 219 -6.75 -8.46 -0.42
CA GLY A 219 -6.29 -8.56 0.97
C GLY A 219 -4.94 -9.25 1.12
N LEU A 220 -4.71 -10.34 0.36
CA LEU A 220 -3.42 -11.04 0.34
C LEU A 220 -2.32 -10.24 -0.35
N LEU A 221 -2.62 -9.55 -1.46
CA LEU A 221 -1.68 -8.65 -2.13
C LEU A 221 -1.28 -7.48 -1.24
N GLY A 222 -2.21 -6.99 -0.40
CA GLY A 222 -1.93 -5.97 0.62
C GLY A 222 -0.93 -6.40 1.70
N TRP A 223 -0.49 -7.67 1.74
CA TRP A 223 0.63 -8.13 2.57
C TRP A 223 2.00 -7.99 1.91
N ALA A 224 2.09 -7.76 0.59
CA ALA A 224 3.35 -7.48 -0.11
C ALA A 224 4.23 -6.38 0.53
N PRO A 225 3.67 -5.30 1.13
CA PRO A 225 4.44 -4.27 1.83
C PRO A 225 5.22 -4.78 3.05
N HIS A 226 4.83 -5.93 3.61
CA HIS A 226 5.54 -6.56 4.72
C HIS A 226 6.98 -6.91 4.34
N ALA A 227 7.21 -7.37 3.10
CA ALA A 227 8.54 -7.69 2.60
C ALA A 227 9.43 -6.43 2.50
N TYR A 228 8.88 -5.32 2.02
CA TYR A 228 9.60 -4.04 1.95
C TYR A 228 9.96 -3.52 3.35
N LEU A 229 9.03 -3.58 4.30
CA LEU A 229 9.27 -3.15 5.68
C LEU A 229 10.33 -4.01 6.39
N ASN A 230 10.34 -5.33 6.15
CA ASN A 230 11.37 -6.21 6.70
C ASN A 230 12.75 -5.92 6.11
N MET A 231 12.84 -5.69 4.79
CA MET A 231 14.10 -5.30 4.13
C MET A 231 14.64 -3.96 4.68
N VAL A 232 13.76 -2.97 4.90
CA VAL A 232 14.16 -1.70 5.49
C VAL A 232 14.58 -1.89 6.96
N ALA A 233 13.87 -2.72 7.73
CA ALA A 233 14.26 -3.01 9.11
C ALA A 233 15.62 -3.72 9.20
N GLU A 234 15.89 -4.64 8.28
CA GLU A 234 17.16 -5.38 8.20
C GLU A 234 18.33 -4.44 7.84
N SER A 235 18.18 -3.60 6.82
CA SER A 235 19.22 -2.63 6.44
C SER A 235 19.54 -1.60 7.53
N GLN A 236 18.55 -1.17 8.31
CA GLN A 236 18.75 -0.30 9.47
C GLN A 236 19.47 -1.04 10.61
N SER A 237 19.20 -2.33 10.79
CA SER A 237 19.88 -3.16 11.79
C SER A 237 21.36 -3.40 11.44
N GLU A 238 21.66 -3.65 10.17
CA GLU A 238 23.03 -3.81 9.65
C GLU A 238 23.84 -2.52 9.77
N ASN A 239 23.26 -1.37 9.39
CA ASN A 239 23.92 -0.08 9.55
C ASN A 239 24.26 0.22 11.02
N ARG A 240 23.36 -0.13 11.95
CA ARG A 240 23.60 0.04 13.38
C ARG A 240 24.66 -0.92 13.91
N ALA A 241 24.69 -2.16 13.44
CA ALA A 241 25.71 -3.14 13.80
C ALA A 241 27.10 -2.72 13.28
N SER A 242 27.19 -2.26 12.03
CA SER A 242 28.43 -1.79 11.40
C SER A 242 28.98 -0.54 12.10
N THR A 243 28.12 0.41 12.45
CA THR A 243 28.50 1.60 13.23
C THR A 243 29.03 1.23 14.62
N ASN A 244 28.36 0.31 15.32
CA ASN A 244 28.82 -0.18 16.62
C ASN A 244 30.16 -0.93 16.52
N HIS A 245 30.37 -1.74 15.48
CA HIS A 245 31.63 -2.48 15.29
C HIS A 245 32.80 -1.54 14.95
N GLY A 246 32.59 -0.56 14.07
CA GLY A 246 33.58 0.47 13.75
C GLY A 246 33.94 1.34 14.96
N SER A 247 32.97 1.66 15.81
CA SER A 247 33.22 2.38 17.07
C SER A 247 34.03 1.55 18.08
N HIS A 248 33.82 0.23 18.13
CA HIS A 248 34.57 -0.65 19.02
C HIS A 248 36.01 -0.89 18.54
N LEU A 249 36.26 -0.91 17.23
CA LEU A 249 37.61 -1.00 16.67
C LEU A 249 38.41 0.28 16.90
N THR A 250 37.80 1.45 16.66
CA THR A 250 38.46 2.76 16.89
C THR A 250 38.72 3.04 18.37
N VAL A 251 37.83 2.64 19.28
CA VAL A 251 38.10 2.73 20.73
C VAL A 251 39.29 1.86 21.12
N ARG A 252 39.35 0.62 20.64
CA ARG A 252 40.44 -0.32 20.96
C ARG A 252 41.80 0.14 20.41
N GLU A 253 41.82 0.76 19.24
CA GLU A 253 43.03 1.32 18.63
C GLU A 253 43.51 2.55 19.41
N SER A 254 42.60 3.43 19.85
CA SER A 254 42.93 4.57 20.71
C SER A 254 43.43 4.16 22.10
N GLU A 255 42.88 3.10 22.70
CA GLU A 255 43.39 2.54 23.97
C GLU A 255 44.81 1.98 23.81
N PHE A 256 45.15 1.39 22.66
CA PHE A 256 46.51 0.92 22.38
C PHE A 256 47.51 2.06 22.18
N GLU A 257 47.12 3.16 21.53
CA GLU A 257 47.98 4.35 21.38
C GLU A 257 48.21 5.08 22.71
N THR A 258 47.23 5.08 23.62
CA THR A 258 47.37 5.75 24.93
C THR A 258 48.25 4.99 25.93
N VAL A 259 48.48 3.69 25.71
CA VAL A 259 49.31 2.83 26.57
C VAL A 259 50.78 2.78 26.11
N GLN A 260 51.11 3.37 24.97
CA GLN A 260 52.47 3.41 24.39
C GLN A 260 53.25 4.71 24.69
N VAL A 261 52.85 5.50 25.69
CA VAL A 261 53.56 6.72 26.15
C VAL A 261 54.09 6.54 27.57
#